data_AF-A0A447X555-F1
#
_entry.id   AF-A0A447X555-F1
#
_cell.length_a   1.000
_cell.length_b   1.000
_cell.length_c   1.000
_cell.angle_alpha   90.00
_cell.angle_beta   90.00
_cell.angle_gamma   90.00
#
_symmetry.space_group_name_H-M   'P 1'
#
loop_
_entity.id
_entity.type
_entity.pdbx_description
1 polymer ?
#
loop_
_entity_poly.entity_id
_entity_poly.type
_entity_poly.pdbx_seq_one_letter_code
_entity_poly.pdbx_strand_id
1 'polypeptide(L)' 'MKFGVSGCTRECSEAQGKDVGIIATEKGWNLYVCGNGGMKPRHADLLAADIDRETLIKYLDRFMMFYIRPPTN' A
#
# COMPACT_ATOMS: atom_id res chain seq x y z
N MET A 1 -10.35 1.02 6.40
CA MET A 1 -9.09 0.96 5.63
C MET A 1 -9.17 1.95 4.49
N LYS A 2 -8.09 2.68 4.25
CA LYS A 2 -7.92 3.72 3.23
C LYS A 2 -6.90 3.23 2.21
N PHE A 3 -7.20 3.44 0.94
CA PHE A 3 -6.33 3.09 -0.17
C PHE A 3 -5.99 4.34 -0.97
N GLY A 4 -4.80 4.37 -1.56
CA GLY A 4 -4.36 5.43 -2.47
C GLY A 4 -3.49 4.85 -3.58
N VAL A 5 -3.73 5.26 -4.82
CA VAL A 5 -2.93 4.87 -5.98
C VAL A 5 -2.45 6.13 -6.68
N SER A 6 -1.14 6.27 -6.81
CA SER A 6 -0.51 7.37 -7.54
C SER A 6 0.20 6.83 -8.79
N GLY A 7 -0.04 7.47 -9.93
CA GLY A 7 0.62 7.11 -11.19
C GLY A 7 2.09 7.52 -11.29
N CYS A 8 2.64 8.20 -10.29
CA CYS A 8 4.05 8.56 -10.19
C CYS A 8 4.40 8.97 -8.77
N THR A 9 5.69 9.20 -8.51
CA THR A 9 6.25 9.62 -7.22
C THR A 9 5.80 11.00 -6.73
N ARG A 10 5.08 11.78 -7.55
CA ARG A 10 4.43 13.02 -7.09
C ARG A 10 3.34 12.78 -6.04
N GLU A 11 2.87 11.54 -5.94
CA GLU A 11 2.03 11.08 -4.84
C GLU A 11 0.74 11.92 -4.62
N CYS A 12 0.08 12.33 -5.71
CA CYS A 12 -1.11 13.18 -5.65
C CYS A 12 -2.32 12.56 -4.94
N SER A 13 -2.28 11.25 -4.66
CA SER A 13 -3.31 10.57 -3.86
C SER A 13 -2.91 10.39 -2.39
N GLU A 14 -1.80 10.99 -1.97
CA GLU A 14 -1.19 10.84 -0.64
C GLU A 14 -1.05 9.37 -0.24
N ALA A 15 -0.55 8.53 -1.16
CA ALA A 15 -0.53 7.07 -1.06
C ALA A 15 0.23 6.57 0.19
N GLN A 16 1.40 7.15 0.52
CA GLN A 16 2.14 6.83 1.74
C GLN A 16 1.43 7.25 3.04
N GLY A 17 0.35 8.04 2.97
CA GLY A 17 -0.50 8.36 4.12
C GLY A 17 -1.68 7.40 4.32
N LYS A 18 -1.84 6.38 3.47
CA LYS A 18 -2.97 5.46 3.52
C LYS A 18 -2.58 4.13 4.20
N ASP A 19 -3.59 3.36 4.63
CA ASP A 19 -3.36 2.02 5.19
C ASP A 19 -2.68 1.12 4.15
N VAL A 20 -3.01 1.32 2.86
CA VAL A 20 -2.32 0.74 1.71
C VAL A 20 -2.10 1.82 0.64
N GLY A 21 -0.85 2.03 0.27
CA GLY A 21 -0.42 2.96 -0.76
C GLY A 21 0.21 2.24 -1.94
N ILE A 22 -0.13 2.64 -3.17
CA ILE A 22 0.44 2.09 -4.40
C ILE A 22 0.99 3.25 -5.23
N ILE A 23 2.24 3.15 -5.67
CA ILE A 23 2.87 4.18 -6.50
C ILE A 23 3.52 3.52 -7.71
N ALA A 24 3.15 3.96 -8.91
CA ALA A 24 3.80 3.48 -10.14
C ALA A 24 5.23 3.99 -10.24
N THR A 25 6.11 3.13 -10.76
CA THR A 25 7.49 3.43 -11.11
C THR A 25 7.73 3.08 -12.58
N GLU A 26 8.91 3.38 -13.10
CA GLU A 26 9.29 2.96 -14.45
C GLU A 26 9.44 1.43 -14.60
N LYS A 27 9.60 0.72 -13.48
CA LYS A 27 9.85 -0.73 -13.45
C LYS A 27 8.64 -1.55 -12.99
N GLY A 28 7.58 -0.89 -12.50
CA GLY A 28 6.39 -1.56 -11.98
C GLY A 28 5.70 -0.73 -10.92
N TRP A 29 5.50 -1.31 -9.74
CA TRP A 29 4.73 -0.74 -8.64
C TRP A 29 5.44 -0.88 -7.30
N ASN A 30 5.43 0.20 -6.51
CA ASN A 30 5.79 0.14 -5.11
C ASN A 30 4.52 0.00 -4.26
N LEU A 31 4.52 -0.99 -3.38
CA LEU A 31 3.45 -1.26 -2.42
C LEU A 31 3.89 -0.82 -1.02
N TYR A 32 3.14 0.11 -0.44
CA TYR A 32 3.31 0.62 0.91
C TYR A 32 2.14 0.18 1.80
N VAL A 33 2.41 -0.06 3.09
CA VAL A 33 1.39 -0.51 4.06
C VAL A 33 1.52 0.20 5.41
N CYS A 34 0.44 0.21 6.19
CA CYS A 34 0.39 0.70 7.58
C CYS A 34 0.57 2.22 7.75
N GLY A 35 0.26 3.03 6.74
CA GLY A 35 0.22 4.50 6.85
C GLY A 35 -1.07 5.00 7.51
N ASN A 36 -1.04 6.24 8.00
CA ASN A 36 -2.19 6.90 8.61
C ASN A 36 -2.16 8.41 8.33
N GLY A 37 -3.17 8.94 7.63
CA GLY A 37 -3.38 10.38 7.46
C GLY A 37 -4.33 11.03 8.48
N GLY A 38 -4.72 10.31 9.54
CA GLY A 38 -5.66 10.78 10.58
C GLY A 38 -4.99 11.45 11.78
N MET A 39 -5.62 11.36 12.96
CA MET A 39 -5.19 12.09 14.18
C MET A 39 -3.75 11.81 14.65
N LYS A 40 -3.21 10.63 14.37
CA LYS A 40 -1.81 10.26 14.64
C LYS A 40 -1.11 9.95 13.32
N PRO A 41 -0.64 10.97 12.59
CA PRO A 41 -0.15 10.78 11.24
C PRO A 41 1.11 9.91 11.24
N ARG A 42 1.20 9.02 10.25
CA ARG A 42 2.33 8.11 10.05
C ARG A 42 2.49 7.81 8.57
N HIS A 43 3.72 7.84 8.08
CA HIS A 43 4.05 7.30 6.76
C HIS A 43 4.02 5.78 6.76
N ALA A 44 3.48 5.22 5.68
CA ALA A 44 3.46 3.80 5.41
C ALA A 44 4.89 3.25 5.20
N ASP A 45 5.08 1.98 5.52
CA ASP A 45 6.33 1.26 5.27
C ASP A 45 6.30 0.68 3.85
N LEU A 46 7.43 0.71 3.15
CA LEU A 46 7.58 0.04 1.85
C LEU A 46 7.62 -1.47 2.06
N LEU A 47 6.59 -2.18 1.59
CA LEU A 47 6.50 -3.63 1.68
C LEU A 47 7.23 -4.32 0.53
N ALA A 48 7.07 -3.79 -0.68
CA ALA A 48 7.69 -4.32 -1.89
C ALA A 48 7.87 -3.20 -2.92
N ALA A 49 8.98 -3.25 -3.67
CA ALA A 49 9.32 -2.25 -4.67
C ALA A 49 9.41 -2.86 -6.07
N ASP A 50 9.07 -2.07 -7.09
CA ASP A 50 9.21 -2.39 -8.50
C ASP A 50 8.61 -3.77 -8.89
N ILE A 51 7.51 -4.16 -8.25
CA ILE A 51 6.82 -5.42 -8.56
C ILE A 51 5.86 -5.24 -9.74
N ASP A 52 5.64 -6.32 -10.49
CA ASP A 52 4.64 -6.35 -11.55
C ASP A 52 3.20 -6.32 -10.96
N ARG A 53 2.22 -6.08 -11.83
CA ARG A 53 0.81 -5.93 -11.43
C ARG A 53 0.24 -7.20 -10.80
N GLU A 54 0.62 -8.38 -11.28
CA GLU A 54 0.09 -9.66 -10.80
C GLU A 54 0.63 -9.96 -9.40
N THR A 55 1.93 -9.71 -9.19
CA THR A 55 2.58 -9.78 -7.88
C THR A 55 1.99 -8.76 -6.91
N LEU A 56 1.75 -7.52 -7.36
CA LEU A 56 1.08 -6.47 -6.57
C LEU A 56 -0.28 -6.92 -6.06
N ILE A 57 -1.14 -7.42 -6.94
CA ILE A 57 -2.49 -7.90 -6.58
C ILE A 57 -2.38 -9.06 -5.59
N LYS A 58 -1.45 -10.00 -5.81
CA LYS A 58 -1.24 -11.15 -4.92
C LYS A 58 -0.76 -10.75 -3.53
N TYR A 59 0.11 -9.75 -3.42
CA TYR A 59 0.59 -9.26 -2.12
C TYR A 59 -0.50 -8.47 -1.40
N LEU A 60 -1.25 -7.66 -2.14
CA LEU A 60 -2.41 -6.94 -1.61
C LEU A 60 -3.46 -7.90 -1.04
N ASP A 61 -3.84 -8.94 -1.78
CA ASP A 61 -4.80 -9.96 -1.33
C ASP A 61 -4.36 -10.61 -0.01
N ARG A 62 -3.10 -11.05 0.07
CA ARG A 62 -2.52 -11.64 1.29
C ARG A 62 -2.48 -10.67 2.47
N PHE A 63 -2.17 -9.40 2.22
CA PHE A 63 -2.21 -8.37 3.25
C PHE A 63 -3.64 -8.13 3.75
N MET A 64 -4.62 -8.11 2.84
CA MET A 64 -6.03 -7.92 3.19
C MET A 64 -6.60 -9.08 4.01
N MET A 65 -6.08 -10.30 3.86
CA MET A 65 -6.52 -11.44 4.68
C MET A 65 -6.38 -11.17 6.19
N PHE A 66 -5.36 -10.44 6.65
CA PHE A 66 -5.21 -10.08 8.06
C PHE A 66 -6.37 -9.22 8.61
N TYR A 67 -7.06 -8.50 7.74
CA TYR A 67 -8.18 -7.64 8.13
C TYR A 67 -9.54 -8.33 7.98
N ILE A 68 -9.67 -9.24 7.02
CA ILE A 68 -10.91 -9.99 6.78
C ILE A 68 -11.02 -11.17 7.75
N ARG A 69 -9.92 -11.88 7.97
CA ARG A 69 -9.79 -12.97 8.93
C ARG A 69 -8.51 -12.78 9.73
N PRO A 70 -8.59 -11.99 10.82
CA PRO A 70 -7.48 -11.89 11.75
C PRO A 70 -7.06 -13.30 12.20
N PRO A 71 -5.75 -13.61 12.26
CA PRO A 71 -5.28 -14.88 12.80
C PRO A 71 -5.88 -15.09 14.18
N THR A 72 -6.66 -16.16 14.36
CA THR A 72 -7.13 -16.57 15.68
C THR A 72 -5.94 -17.18 16.41
N ASN A 73 -5.48 -16.50 17.46
CA ASN A 73 -4.58 -17.07 18.44
C ASN A 73 -5.38 -17.91 19.44
#